data_AF-A0A258XXT5-F1
#
_entry.id   AF-A0A258XXT5-F1
#
_cell.length_a   1.000
_cell.length_b   1.000
_cell.length_c   1.000
_cell.angle_alpha   90.00
_cell.angle_beta   90.00
_cell.angle_gamma   90.00
#
_symmetry.space_group_name_H-M   'P 1'
#
loop_
_entity.id
_entity.type
_entity.pdbx_description
1 polymer ?
#
loop_
_entity_poly.entity_id
_entity_poly.type
_entity_poly.pdbx_seq_one_letter_code
_entity_poly.pdbx_strand_id
1 'polypeptide(L)'
;VWQALREAELADANLDLISDIIACPGLDYCSLANARSIPVAQKIATRFADMDRQRDLGELKLKISGCINACGHHHAGHIGILGVDRKGVENYQLLLGGCEGADTSLGTITGPGFNEDGIVDAVEKATDVYLAQRAEGERFVDTYRRIGMAPFKEAIYAKEPANG
;
A
#
# COMPACT_ATOMS: atom_id res chain seq x y z
N VAL A 1 -8.97 7.23 29.50
CA VAL A 1 -9.03 7.47 28.04
C VAL A 1 -8.63 6.24 27.24
N TRP A 2 -7.39 5.74 27.34
CA TRP A 2 -6.95 4.58 26.53
C TRP A 2 -7.81 3.30 26.71
N GLN A 3 -8.29 3.03 27.93
CA GLN A 3 -9.21 1.91 28.19
C GLN A 3 -10.55 2.06 27.46
N ALA A 4 -11.10 3.27 27.40
CA ALA A 4 -12.34 3.54 26.65
C ALA A 4 -12.14 3.41 25.13
N LEU A 5 -10.95 3.76 24.62
CA LEU A 5 -10.61 3.51 23.21
C LEU A 5 -10.52 2.02 22.91
N ARG A 6 -10.03 1.20 23.85
CA ARG A 6 -10.04 -0.26 23.70
C ARG A 6 -11.44 -0.83 23.64
N GLU A 7 -12.33 -0.37 24.52
CA GLU A 7 -13.73 -0.79 24.53
C GLU A 7 -14.46 -0.38 23.24
N ALA A 8 -14.05 0.72 22.61
CA ALA A 8 -14.60 1.22 21.36
C ALA A 8 -13.89 0.72 20.10
N GLU A 9 -12.91 -0.20 20.21
CA GLU A 9 -12.14 -0.73 19.07
C GLU A 9 -11.35 0.36 18.30
N LEU A 10 -10.83 1.36 19.01
CA LEU A 10 -10.07 2.50 18.47
C LEU A 10 -8.65 2.62 19.07
N ALA A 11 -8.10 1.53 19.61
CA ALA A 11 -6.83 1.53 20.34
C ALA A 11 -5.74 0.67 19.69
N ASP A 12 -5.81 0.45 18.37
CA ASP A 12 -4.78 -0.29 17.65
C ASP A 12 -3.43 0.42 17.75
N ALA A 13 -2.39 -0.35 18.11
CA ALA A 13 -1.04 0.14 18.28
C ALA A 13 -0.25 0.01 16.97
N ASN A 14 -0.76 0.62 15.90
CA ASN A 14 -0.28 0.42 14.54
C ASN A 14 0.52 1.58 13.94
N LEU A 15 0.85 2.61 14.74
CA LEU A 15 1.64 3.76 14.30
C LEU A 15 2.84 3.31 13.44
N ASP A 16 2.96 3.89 12.24
CA ASP A 16 4.02 3.62 11.27
C ASP A 16 4.02 2.22 10.64
N LEU A 17 3.08 1.34 11.00
CA LEU A 17 2.92 0.00 10.41
C LEU A 17 2.01 0.05 9.17
N ILE A 18 2.00 -1.04 8.40
CA ILE A 18 1.25 -1.16 7.14
C ILE A 18 -0.26 -0.88 7.26
N SER A 19 -0.86 -1.08 8.43
CA SER A 19 -2.28 -0.78 8.67
C SER A 19 -2.58 0.66 9.07
N ASP A 20 -1.56 1.49 9.36
CA ASP A 20 -1.66 2.95 9.55
C ASP A 20 -1.75 3.65 8.17
N ILE A 21 -2.86 3.38 7.49
CA ILE A 21 -3.08 3.76 6.09
C ILE A 21 -3.63 5.18 6.03
N ILE A 22 -3.00 6.01 5.20
CA ILE A 22 -3.57 7.30 4.79
C ILE A 22 -4.31 7.10 3.47
N ALA A 23 -5.63 7.25 3.50
CA ALA A 23 -6.48 7.17 2.31
C ALA A 23 -7.35 8.42 2.18
N CYS A 24 -7.50 8.93 0.96
CA CYS A 24 -8.54 9.91 0.69
C CYS A 24 -9.92 9.21 0.59
N PRO A 25 -11.04 9.94 0.65
CA PRO A 25 -12.36 9.32 0.57
C PRO A 25 -12.69 8.65 -0.78
N GLY A 26 -11.97 8.96 -1.86
CA GLY A 26 -12.24 8.38 -3.19
C GLY A 26 -13.68 8.62 -3.68
N LEU A 27 -14.15 7.79 -4.61
CA LEU A 27 -15.53 7.83 -5.12
C LEU A 27 -16.60 7.55 -4.05
N ASP A 28 -16.21 7.14 -2.85
CA ASP A 28 -17.15 6.95 -1.75
C ASP A 28 -17.79 8.29 -1.33
N TYR A 29 -17.03 9.40 -1.35
CA TYR A 29 -17.53 10.72 -0.96
C TYR A 29 -16.99 11.92 -1.77
N CYS A 30 -16.14 11.70 -2.77
CA CYS A 30 -15.53 12.77 -3.57
C CYS A 30 -15.96 12.70 -5.03
N SER A 31 -16.61 13.76 -5.53
CA SER A 31 -17.05 13.88 -6.92
C SER A 31 -15.92 14.10 -7.94
N LEU A 32 -14.68 14.32 -7.47
CA LEU A 32 -13.49 14.48 -8.31
C LEU A 32 -12.67 13.20 -8.43
N ALA A 33 -13.03 12.14 -7.69
CA ALA A 33 -12.28 10.90 -7.68
C ALA A 33 -12.53 10.07 -8.95
N ASN A 34 -11.57 9.21 -9.27
CA ASN A 34 -11.66 8.25 -10.37
C ASN A 34 -11.91 6.82 -9.88
N ALA A 35 -11.54 6.52 -8.63
CA ALA A 35 -11.77 5.23 -7.98
C ALA A 35 -12.09 5.43 -6.48
N ARG A 36 -12.68 4.40 -5.87
CA ARG A 36 -12.87 4.32 -4.41
C ARG A 36 -11.53 4.12 -3.72
N SER A 37 -11.49 4.33 -2.41
CA SER A 37 -10.23 4.23 -1.64
C SER A 37 -10.43 3.63 -0.28
N ILE A 38 -11.58 3.89 0.36
CA ILE A 38 -11.91 3.33 1.67
C ILE A 38 -12.01 1.79 1.61
N PRO A 39 -12.70 1.16 0.64
CA PRO A 39 -12.77 -0.30 0.56
C PRO A 39 -11.40 -0.96 0.34
N VAL A 40 -10.53 -0.35 -0.48
CA VAL A 40 -9.16 -0.84 -0.69
C VAL A 40 -8.36 -0.77 0.61
N ALA A 41 -8.40 0.38 1.32
CA ALA A 41 -7.72 0.55 2.59
C ALA A 41 -8.17 -0.51 3.62
N GLN A 42 -9.48 -0.73 3.74
CA GLN A 42 -10.07 -1.71 4.66
C GLN A 42 -9.66 -3.15 4.31
N LYS A 43 -9.65 -3.52 3.02
CA LYS A 43 -9.19 -4.84 2.57
C LYS A 43 -7.73 -5.08 2.89
N ILE A 44 -6.86 -4.08 2.67
CA ILE A 44 -5.44 -4.17 3.04
C ILE A 44 -5.30 -4.28 4.55
N ALA A 45 -5.94 -3.41 5.33
CA ALA A 45 -5.89 -3.47 6.80
C ALA A 45 -6.33 -4.84 7.33
N THR A 46 -7.38 -5.43 6.73
CA THR A 46 -7.85 -6.78 7.07
C THR A 46 -6.83 -7.87 6.70
N ARG A 47 -6.22 -7.78 5.50
CA ARG A 47 -5.19 -8.73 5.04
C ARG A 47 -3.95 -8.74 5.95
N PHE A 48 -3.62 -7.59 6.53
CA PHE A 48 -2.49 -7.41 7.45
C PHE A 48 -2.92 -7.23 8.90
N ALA A 49 -4.09 -7.74 9.31
CA ALA A 49 -4.60 -7.56 10.67
C ALA A 49 -3.74 -8.22 11.77
N ASP A 50 -2.93 -9.22 11.41
CA ASP A 50 -2.00 -9.88 12.34
C ASP A 50 -0.88 -8.92 12.79
N MET A 51 -0.85 -8.59 14.07
CA MET A 51 0.10 -7.63 14.63
C MET A 51 1.55 -8.11 14.62
N ASP A 52 1.79 -9.41 14.71
CA ASP A 52 3.15 -9.95 14.64
C ASP A 52 3.69 -9.85 13.21
N ARG A 53 2.83 -10.09 12.20
CA ARG A 53 3.15 -9.82 10.79
C ARG A 53 3.44 -8.35 10.54
N GLN A 54 2.64 -7.44 11.08
CA GLN A 54 2.88 -5.99 10.93
C GLN A 54 4.20 -5.57 11.57
N ARG A 55 4.51 -6.08 12.76
CA ARG A 55 5.79 -5.81 13.45
C ARG A 55 6.97 -6.41 12.73
N ASP A 56 6.80 -7.60 12.16
CA ASP A 56 7.82 -8.20 11.31
C ASP A 56 8.09 -7.30 10.11
N LEU A 57 7.08 -6.75 9.44
CA LEU A 57 7.27 -5.78 8.36
C LEU A 57 7.96 -4.47 8.80
N GLY A 58 7.80 -4.07 10.06
CA GLY A 58 8.35 -2.82 10.58
C GLY A 58 7.70 -1.57 9.97
N GLU A 59 8.46 -0.47 9.90
CA GLU A 59 7.98 0.80 9.34
C GLU A 59 7.60 0.65 7.86
N LEU A 60 6.32 0.83 7.54
CA LEU A 60 5.80 0.74 6.18
C LEU A 60 4.63 1.71 5.97
N LYS A 61 4.91 2.81 5.27
CA LYS A 61 3.93 3.84 4.95
C LYS A 61 3.14 3.50 3.70
N LEU A 62 1.87 3.12 3.87
CA LEU A 62 0.96 2.83 2.77
C LEU A 62 -0.03 3.99 2.55
N LYS A 63 -0.09 4.49 1.32
CA LYS A 63 -0.81 5.73 0.98
C LYS A 63 -1.67 5.59 -0.26
N ILE A 64 -2.95 5.93 -0.14
CA ILE A 64 -3.97 5.67 -1.17
C ILE A 64 -4.64 6.98 -1.59
N SER A 65 -4.73 7.21 -2.90
CA SER A 65 -5.55 8.30 -3.44
C SER A 65 -6.41 7.80 -4.58
N GLY A 66 -7.72 8.07 -4.53
CA GLY A 66 -8.66 7.71 -5.59
C GLY A 66 -8.52 8.51 -6.89
N CYS A 67 -7.63 9.50 -6.96
CA CYS A 67 -7.29 10.25 -8.17
C CYS A 67 -5.92 10.96 -8.05
N ILE A 68 -5.49 11.61 -9.14
CA ILE A 68 -4.19 12.28 -9.26
C ILE A 68 -4.01 13.49 -8.33
N ASN A 69 -5.09 14.05 -7.77
CA ASN A 69 -5.02 15.16 -6.81
C ASN A 69 -4.28 14.80 -5.51
N ALA A 70 -4.00 13.52 -5.29
CA ALA A 70 -3.06 13.03 -4.28
C ALA A 70 -3.38 13.46 -2.84
N CYS A 71 -4.65 13.63 -2.45
CA CYS A 71 -5.03 14.02 -1.09
C CYS A 71 -4.58 12.99 -0.02
N GLY A 72 -4.33 11.73 -0.41
CA GLY A 72 -3.72 10.73 0.47
C GLY A 72 -2.20 10.61 0.31
N HIS A 73 -1.57 11.48 -0.49
CA HIS A 73 -0.13 11.52 -0.75
C HIS A 73 0.47 10.20 -1.28
N HIS A 74 -0.20 9.54 -2.22
CA HIS A 74 0.24 8.25 -2.79
C HIS A 74 1.68 8.28 -3.36
N HIS A 75 2.19 9.43 -3.82
CA HIS A 75 3.59 9.54 -4.26
C HIS A 75 4.62 9.53 -3.12
N ALA A 76 4.22 9.79 -1.88
CA ALA A 76 5.11 9.86 -0.73
C ALA A 76 5.11 8.58 0.13
N GLY A 77 4.18 7.64 -0.14
CA GLY A 77 4.17 6.35 0.54
C GLY A 77 5.31 5.43 0.09
N HIS A 78 5.85 4.65 1.03
CA HIS A 78 6.74 3.51 0.70
C HIS A 78 6.05 2.62 -0.34
N ILE A 79 4.75 2.39 -0.12
CA ILE A 79 3.79 1.85 -1.07
C ILE A 79 2.71 2.90 -1.32
N GLY A 80 2.55 3.29 -2.59
CA GLY A 80 1.51 4.19 -3.05
C GLY A 80 0.46 3.49 -3.90
N ILE A 81 -0.81 3.90 -3.79
CA ILE A 81 -1.90 3.43 -4.64
C ILE A 81 -2.62 4.63 -5.25
N LEU A 82 -2.65 4.68 -6.59
CA LEU A 82 -3.37 5.68 -7.37
C LEU A 82 -4.57 5.05 -8.07
N GLY A 83 -5.77 5.54 -7.74
CA GLY A 83 -7.00 5.27 -8.47
C GLY A 83 -7.04 6.02 -9.80
N VAL A 84 -7.35 5.29 -10.87
CA VAL A 84 -7.54 5.81 -12.23
C VAL A 84 -8.83 5.23 -12.82
N ASP A 85 -9.45 5.99 -13.72
CA ASP A 85 -10.58 5.49 -14.51
C ASP A 85 -10.01 4.81 -15.76
N ARG A 86 -10.42 3.57 -16.00
CA ARG A 86 -10.10 2.84 -17.22
C ARG A 86 -11.37 2.46 -17.96
N LYS A 87 -11.91 3.43 -18.72
CA LYS A 87 -13.13 3.29 -19.53
C LYS A 87 -14.37 3.05 -18.66
N GLY A 88 -14.54 3.85 -17.61
CA GLY A 88 -15.67 3.73 -16.68
C GLY A 88 -15.51 2.61 -15.66
N VAL A 89 -14.31 2.02 -15.55
CA VAL A 89 -14.00 0.95 -14.59
C VAL A 89 -12.87 1.41 -13.69
N GLU A 90 -13.08 1.29 -12.39
CA GLU A 90 -12.07 1.58 -11.38
C GLU A 90 -10.84 0.70 -11.57
N ASN A 91 -9.66 1.33 -11.62
CA ASN A 91 -8.38 0.65 -11.75
C ASN A 91 -7.34 1.31 -10.84
N TYR A 92 -6.38 0.54 -10.35
CA TYR A 92 -5.45 0.96 -9.30
C TYR A 92 -4.01 0.74 -9.73
N GLN A 93 -3.22 1.80 -9.83
CA GLN A 93 -1.78 1.71 -10.08
C GLN A 93 -1.01 1.65 -8.77
N LEU A 94 -0.09 0.71 -8.67
CA LEU A 94 0.84 0.60 -7.55
C LEU A 94 2.08 1.46 -7.82
N LEU A 95 2.55 2.17 -6.81
CA LEU A 95 3.80 2.94 -6.80
C LEU A 95 4.68 2.42 -5.67
N LEU A 96 5.99 2.38 -5.88
CA LEU A 96 6.97 2.01 -4.85
C LEU A 96 8.07 3.06 -4.72
N GLY A 97 8.59 3.22 -3.50
CA GLY A 97 9.80 4.00 -3.22
C GLY A 97 9.57 5.46 -2.86
N GLY A 98 8.33 5.87 -2.57
CA GLY A 98 8.07 7.18 -1.99
C GLY A 98 8.56 7.23 -0.54
N CYS A 99 8.95 8.42 -0.07
CA CYS A 99 9.26 8.68 1.34
C CYS A 99 9.05 10.18 1.62
N GLU A 100 8.33 10.51 2.69
CA GLU A 100 8.16 11.87 3.23
C GLU A 100 9.16 12.23 4.34
N GLY A 101 9.99 11.29 4.76
CA GLY A 101 11.04 11.50 5.75
C GLY A 101 12.16 12.42 5.24
N ALA A 102 13.21 12.55 6.06
CA ALA A 102 14.39 13.36 5.72
C ALA A 102 15.12 12.88 4.45
N ASP A 103 14.98 11.60 4.13
CA ASP A 103 15.40 10.92 2.92
C ASP A 103 14.29 10.94 1.86
N THR A 104 13.80 12.13 1.53
CA THR A 104 12.61 12.32 0.69
C THR A 104 12.78 11.75 -0.72
N SER A 105 11.79 10.98 -1.19
CA SER A 105 11.74 10.49 -2.58
C SER A 105 10.30 10.36 -3.07
N LEU A 106 10.11 10.39 -4.39
CA LEU A 106 8.81 10.13 -5.02
C LEU A 106 8.69 8.66 -5.43
N GLY A 107 7.54 8.07 -5.15
CA GLY A 107 7.17 6.73 -5.60
C GLY A 107 7.03 6.67 -7.12
N THR A 108 7.46 5.54 -7.70
CA THR A 108 7.42 5.29 -9.13
C THR A 108 6.39 4.21 -9.46
N ILE A 109 5.57 4.45 -10.48
CA ILE A 109 4.56 3.49 -10.95
C ILE A 109 5.24 2.19 -11.38
N THR A 110 4.78 1.06 -10.83
CA THR A 110 5.38 -0.26 -11.08
C THR A 110 5.03 -0.80 -12.47
N GLY A 111 3.82 -0.51 -12.98
CA GLY A 111 3.36 -1.00 -14.28
C GLY A 111 1.85 -0.85 -14.50
N PRO A 112 1.21 -1.79 -15.23
CA PRO A 112 -0.24 -1.83 -15.40
C PRO A 112 -0.99 -1.85 -14.07
N GLY A 113 -2.15 -1.20 -14.03
CA GLY A 113 -2.99 -1.18 -12.84
C GLY A 113 -3.90 -2.40 -12.70
N PHE A 114 -4.41 -2.59 -11.48
CA PHE A 114 -5.16 -3.74 -11.02
C PHE A 114 -6.63 -3.37 -10.75
N ASN A 115 -7.49 -4.38 -10.63
CA ASN A 115 -8.78 -4.21 -9.98
C ASN A 115 -8.61 -4.14 -8.45
N GLU A 116 -9.72 -4.00 -7.72
CA GLU A 116 -9.73 -3.83 -6.26
C GLU A 116 -9.04 -4.99 -5.51
N ASP A 117 -9.26 -6.25 -5.90
CA ASP A 117 -8.61 -7.39 -5.24
C ASP A 117 -7.15 -7.54 -5.69
N GLY A 118 -6.89 -7.35 -6.98
CA GLY A 118 -5.55 -7.47 -7.54
C GLY A 118 -4.57 -6.44 -6.97
N ILE A 119 -5.03 -5.24 -6.57
CA ILE A 119 -4.14 -4.27 -5.90
C ILE A 119 -3.78 -4.73 -4.49
N VAL A 120 -4.70 -5.39 -3.77
CA VAL A 120 -4.44 -5.97 -2.44
C VAL A 120 -3.39 -7.08 -2.56
N ASP A 121 -3.54 -7.97 -3.54
CA ASP A 121 -2.58 -9.04 -3.79
C ASP A 121 -1.22 -8.50 -4.26
N ALA A 122 -1.20 -7.40 -5.02
CA ALA A 122 0.03 -6.70 -5.39
C ALA A 122 0.79 -6.14 -4.17
N VAL A 123 0.08 -5.61 -3.18
CA VAL A 123 0.68 -5.14 -1.92
C VAL A 123 1.30 -6.32 -1.15
N GLU A 124 0.58 -7.45 -1.05
CA GLU A 124 1.09 -8.66 -0.41
C GLU A 124 2.36 -9.18 -1.07
N LYS A 125 2.35 -9.33 -2.40
CA LYS A 125 3.53 -9.73 -3.16
C LYS A 125 4.71 -8.78 -2.98
N ALA A 126 4.46 -7.47 -2.90
CA ALA A 126 5.51 -6.48 -2.64
C ALA A 126 6.11 -6.64 -1.24
N THR A 127 5.27 -6.88 -0.22
CA THR A 127 5.74 -7.13 1.15
C THR A 127 6.51 -8.45 1.26
N ASP A 128 6.12 -9.48 0.52
CA ASP A 128 6.81 -10.77 0.52
C ASP A 128 8.21 -10.65 -0.10
N VAL A 129 8.35 -9.90 -1.21
CA VAL A 129 9.67 -9.58 -1.80
C VAL A 129 10.53 -8.82 -0.80
N TYR A 130 9.96 -7.86 -0.09
CA TYR A 130 10.67 -7.11 0.94
C TYR A 130 11.19 -8.04 2.04
N LEU A 131 10.33 -8.87 2.64
CA LEU A 131 10.74 -9.80 3.71
C LEU A 131 11.80 -10.81 3.24
N ALA A 132 11.68 -11.29 2.00
CA ALA A 132 12.62 -12.25 1.44
C ALA A 132 14.00 -11.66 1.11
N GLN A 133 14.08 -10.35 0.85
CA GLN A 133 15.29 -9.70 0.32
C GLN A 133 15.94 -8.70 1.28
N ARG A 134 15.24 -8.30 2.35
CA ARG A 134 15.76 -7.33 3.32
C ARG A 134 16.98 -7.85 4.06
N ALA A 135 17.92 -6.95 4.34
CA ALA A 135 18.93 -7.21 5.36
C ALA A 135 18.34 -6.94 6.76
N GLU A 136 19.01 -7.43 7.79
CA GLU A 136 18.59 -7.22 9.18
C GLU A 136 18.42 -5.73 9.50
N GLY A 137 17.24 -5.37 10.01
CA GLY A 137 16.88 -3.99 10.38
C GLY A 137 16.56 -3.05 9.22
N GLU A 138 16.56 -3.51 7.95
CA GLU A 138 16.16 -2.65 6.82
C GLU A 138 14.66 -2.37 6.82
N ARG A 139 14.29 -1.11 6.58
CA ARG A 139 12.90 -0.72 6.26
C ARG A 139 12.56 -1.12 4.83
N PHE A 140 11.26 -1.21 4.52
CA PHE A 140 10.78 -1.47 3.15
C PHE A 140 11.44 -0.57 2.10
N VAL A 141 11.46 0.73 2.37
CA VAL A 141 11.98 1.73 1.41
C VAL A 141 13.49 1.60 1.18
N ASP A 142 14.24 1.20 2.21
CA ASP A 142 15.69 1.02 2.12
C ASP A 142 16.03 -0.24 1.32
N THR A 143 15.30 -1.34 1.57
CA THR A 143 15.42 -2.55 0.75
C THR A 143 15.07 -2.27 -0.71
N TYR A 144 13.97 -1.55 -0.98
CA TYR A 144 13.60 -1.13 -2.34
C TYR A 144 14.71 -0.31 -3.01
N ARG A 145 15.31 0.65 -2.31
CA ARG A 145 16.40 1.47 -2.85
C ARG A 145 17.65 0.64 -3.18
N ARG A 146 17.95 -0.38 -2.36
CA ARG A 146 19.12 -1.25 -2.57
C ARG A 146 18.93 -2.21 -3.73
N ILE A 147 17.78 -2.87 -3.83
CA ILE A 147 17.56 -3.95 -4.82
C ILE A 147 16.87 -3.46 -6.10
N GLY A 148 16.30 -2.26 -6.08
CA GLY A 148 15.60 -1.64 -7.19
C GLY A 148 14.23 -2.24 -7.48
N MET A 149 13.59 -1.75 -8.53
CA MET A 149 12.21 -2.09 -8.91
C MET A 149 12.04 -3.50 -9.49
N ALA A 150 13.08 -4.08 -10.09
CA ALA A 150 12.96 -5.29 -10.90
C ALA A 150 12.42 -6.51 -10.12
N PRO A 151 12.95 -6.87 -8.92
CA PRO A 151 12.45 -8.00 -8.14
C PRO A 151 10.98 -7.85 -7.75
N PHE A 152 10.56 -6.64 -7.40
CA PHE A 152 9.17 -6.35 -7.06
C PHE A 152 8.25 -6.55 -8.26
N LYS A 153 8.62 -6.01 -9.44
CA LYS A 153 7.81 -6.17 -10.65
C LYS A 153 7.69 -7.63 -11.06
N GLU A 154 8.77 -8.39 -10.97
CA GLU A 154 8.75 -9.82 -11.30
C GLU A 154 7.73 -10.57 -10.45
N ALA A 155 7.75 -10.37 -9.12
CA ALA A 155 6.79 -11.00 -8.23
C ALA A 155 5.35 -10.50 -8.45
N ILE A 156 5.15 -9.18 -8.49
CA ILE A 156 3.83 -8.54 -8.62
C ILE A 156 3.11 -9.00 -9.90
N TYR A 157 3.82 -9.07 -11.02
CA TYR A 157 3.25 -9.40 -12.33
C TYR A 157 3.46 -10.85 -12.76
N ALA A 158 4.04 -11.71 -11.91
CA ALA A 158 4.12 -13.14 -12.17
C ALA A 158 2.70 -13.70 -12.36
N LYS A 159 2.50 -14.42 -13.47
CA LYS A 159 1.28 -15.20 -13.67
C LYS A 159 1.32 -16.37 -12.69
N GLU A 160 0.24 -16.60 -11.96
CA GLU A 160 0.09 -17.85 -11.24
C GLU A 160 0.22 -19.02 -12.23
N PRO A 161 0.91 -20.11 -11.86
CA PRO A 161 0.90 -21.30 -12.69
C PRO A 161 -0.55 -21.72 -12.89
N ALA A 162 -0.94 -22.02 -14.13
CA ALA A 162 -2.26 -22.54 -14.42
C ALA A 162 -2.46 -23.82 -13.62
N ASN A 163 -3.35 -23.79 -12.63
CA ASN A 163 -3.78 -24.98 -11.92
C ASN A 163 -4.49 -25.87 -12.97
N GLY A 164 -3.83 -26.97 -13.35
CA GLY A 164 -4.38 -28.01 -14.22
C GLY A 164 -5.40 -28.88 -13.52
#